data_AF-A0A7S1RII4-F1
#
_entry.id   AF-A0A7S1RII4-F1
#
_cell.length_a   1.000
_cell.length_b   1.000
_cell.length_c   1.000
_cell.angle_alpha   90.00
_cell.angle_beta   90.00
_cell.angle_gamma   90.00
#
_symmetry.space_group_name_H-M   'P 1'
#
loop_
_entity.id
_entity.type
_entity.pdbx_description
1 polymer ?
#
loop_
_entity_poly.entity_id
_entity_poly.type
_entity_poly.pdbx_seq_one_letter_code
_entity_poly.pdbx_strand_id
1 'polypeptide(L)'
;AAPRRRRPCLRGAAYEQAVERAVRLGASLPSARLQSRALCLCAGLFWAPACRRAASALECLHRALRFADGAVHAEPADVGLFVEVLDEAVRHFAEGSAEVTAPLLSGLLALCVQH
;
A
#
# COMPACT_ATOMS: atom_id res chain seq x y z
N ALA A 1 -10.58 15.51 -23.58
CA ALA A 1 -9.37 16.31 -23.24
C ALA A 1 -8.45 15.47 -22.37
N ALA A 2 -7.15 15.39 -22.67
CA ALA A 2 -6.22 14.66 -21.81
C ALA A 2 -6.04 15.39 -20.46
N PRO A 3 -6.07 14.70 -19.31
CA PRO A 3 -5.86 15.35 -18.02
C PRO A 3 -4.43 15.93 -17.98
N ARG A 4 -4.33 17.23 -17.69
CA ARG A 4 -3.04 17.88 -17.44
C ARG A 4 -2.37 17.18 -16.25
N ARG A 5 -1.44 16.25 -16.51
CA ARG A 5 -0.61 15.60 -15.48
C ARG A 5 0.14 16.70 -14.73
N ARG A 6 -0.41 17.13 -13.58
CA ARG A 6 0.22 18.12 -12.70
C ARG A 6 1.61 17.59 -12.36
N ARG A 7 2.66 18.32 -12.77
CA ARG A 7 4.03 17.95 -12.38
C ARG A 7 4.08 18.02 -10.85
N PRO A 8 4.46 16.95 -10.15
CA PRO A 8 4.57 16.99 -8.70
C PRO A 8 5.63 18.04 -8.32
N CYS A 9 5.26 18.93 -7.40
CA CYS A 9 6.12 20.00 -6.87
C CYS A 9 7.24 19.48 -5.97
N LEU A 10 7.07 18.26 -5.43
CA LEU A 10 8.09 17.52 -4.69
C LEU A 10 8.66 16.40 -5.59
N ARG A 11 9.98 16.27 -5.63
CA ARG A 11 10.73 15.27 -6.42
C ARG A 11 12.04 14.88 -5.74
N GLY A 12 12.59 13.72 -6.08
CA GLY A 12 13.86 13.22 -5.55
C GLY A 12 13.86 13.17 -4.02
N ALA A 13 15.01 13.51 -3.41
CA ALA A 13 15.21 13.43 -1.96
C ALA A 13 14.10 14.09 -1.11
N ALA A 14 13.55 15.23 -1.54
CA ALA A 14 12.47 15.90 -0.80
C ALA A 14 11.14 15.14 -0.86
N TYR A 15 10.85 14.46 -1.97
CA TYR A 15 9.70 13.55 -2.07
C TYR A 15 9.94 12.30 -1.22
N GLU A 16 11.10 11.67 -1.36
CA GLU A 16 11.45 10.46 -0.61
C GLU A 16 11.40 10.69 0.90
N GLN A 17 11.99 11.78 1.42
CA GLN A 17 11.89 12.14 2.84
C GLN A 17 10.44 12.35 3.31
N ALA A 18 9.56 12.88 2.45
CA ALA A 18 8.15 13.02 2.76
C ALA A 18 7.42 11.66 2.82
N VAL A 19 7.74 10.72 1.91
CA VAL A 19 7.19 9.36 1.96
C VAL A 19 7.68 8.60 3.19
N GLU A 20 8.99 8.62 3.46
CA GLU A 20 9.58 8.00 4.66
C GLU A 20 8.96 8.57 5.95
N ARG A 21 8.63 9.87 5.98
CA ARG A 21 7.91 10.51 7.09
C ARG A 21 6.45 10.06 7.16
N ALA A 22 5.74 9.95 6.03
CA ALA A 22 4.37 9.47 5.98
C ALA A 22 4.25 8.02 6.50
N VAL A 23 5.18 7.14 6.10
CA VAL A 23 5.28 5.74 6.58
C VAL A 23 5.45 5.69 8.09
N ARG A 24 6.36 6.49 8.66
CA ARG A 24 6.56 6.56 10.12
C ARG A 24 5.31 7.03 10.85
N LEU A 25 4.63 8.07 10.34
CA LEU A 25 3.40 8.58 10.93
C LEU A 25 2.25 7.58 10.84
N GLY A 26 2.07 6.93 9.69
CA GLY A 26 1.07 5.88 9.47
C GLY A 26 1.25 4.68 10.40
N ALA A 27 2.50 4.25 10.60
CA ALA A 27 2.83 3.19 11.55
C ALA A 27 2.57 3.57 13.03
N SER A 28 2.57 4.87 13.37
CA SER A 28 2.26 5.36 14.73
C SER A 28 0.77 5.64 15.00
N LEU A 29 -0.13 5.30 14.07
CA LEU A 29 -1.57 5.48 14.27
C LEU A 29 -2.13 4.53 15.34
N PRO A 30 -3.19 4.92 16.08
CA PRO A 30 -3.60 4.26 17.33
C PRO A 30 -4.32 2.91 17.16
N SER A 31 -4.62 2.47 15.93
CA SER A 31 -5.29 1.19 15.68
C SER A 31 -4.78 0.50 14.42
N ALA A 32 -4.79 -0.84 14.45
CA ALA A 32 -4.34 -1.67 13.33
C ALA A 32 -5.08 -1.34 12.02
N ARG A 33 -6.40 -1.09 12.10
CA ARG A 33 -7.20 -0.60 10.97
C ARG A 33 -6.62 0.67 10.32
N LEU A 34 -6.29 1.68 11.13
CA LEU A 34 -5.74 2.94 10.64
C LEU A 34 -4.30 2.78 10.14
N GLN A 35 -3.49 1.97 10.83
CA GLN A 35 -2.11 1.64 10.42
C GLN A 35 -2.09 0.91 9.08
N SER A 36 -2.98 -0.06 8.88
CA SER A 36 -3.16 -0.80 7.62
C SER A 36 -3.45 0.15 6.46
N ARG A 37 -4.53 0.95 6.57
CA ARG A 37 -4.92 1.94 5.54
C ARG A 37 -3.83 2.94 5.22
N ALA A 38 -3.19 3.51 6.24
CA ALA A 38 -2.13 4.50 6.05
C ALA A 38 -0.90 3.91 5.35
N LEU A 39 -0.52 2.67 5.67
CA LEU A 39 0.62 1.99 5.04
C LEU A 39 0.29 1.50 3.62
N CYS A 40 -0.95 1.09 3.36
CA CYS A 40 -1.44 0.80 2.01
C CYS A 40 -1.31 2.04 1.11
N LEU A 41 -1.80 3.21 1.56
CA LEU A 41 -1.60 4.48 0.85
C LEU A 41 -0.12 4.87 0.69
N CYS A 42 0.74 4.53 1.66
CA CYS A 42 2.17 4.78 1.56
C CYS A 42 2.88 3.87 0.53
N ALA A 43 2.37 2.66 0.27
CA ALA A 43 2.88 1.83 -0.81
C ALA A 43 2.74 2.55 -2.16
N GLY A 44 1.59 3.17 -2.41
CA GLY A 44 1.33 3.99 -3.60
C GLY A 44 2.23 5.21 -3.72
N LEU A 45 2.64 5.82 -2.61
CA LEU A 45 3.65 6.89 -2.60
C LEU A 45 5.04 6.37 -3.01
N PHE A 46 5.44 5.17 -2.57
CA PHE A 46 6.69 4.51 -3.00
C PHE A 46 6.66 3.97 -4.43
N TRP A 47 5.50 4.00 -5.10
CA TRP A 47 5.36 3.61 -6.51
C TRP A 47 4.83 4.73 -7.40
N ALA A 48 4.67 5.95 -6.90
CA ALA A 48 4.25 7.08 -7.72
C ALA A 48 5.27 7.35 -8.86
N PRO A 49 4.90 8.01 -9.96
CA PRO A 49 5.86 8.40 -11.00
C PRO A 49 7.02 9.31 -10.53
N ALA A 50 6.95 9.84 -9.30
CA ALA A 50 8.02 10.60 -8.65
C ALA A 50 8.99 9.73 -7.81
N CYS A 51 8.61 8.49 -7.49
CA CYS A 51 9.36 7.55 -6.65
C CYS A 51 8.97 6.13 -7.06
N ARG A 52 9.85 5.42 -7.79
CA ARG A 52 9.62 4.04 -8.27
C ARG A 52 10.42 3.03 -7.43
N ARG A 53 10.24 3.05 -6.11
CA ARG A 53 10.95 2.18 -5.15
C ARG A 53 10.13 0.91 -4.87
N ALA A 54 10.12 -0.02 -5.82
CA ALA A 54 9.30 -1.24 -5.79
C ALA A 54 9.43 -2.03 -4.47
N ALA A 55 10.65 -2.26 -3.99
CA ALA A 55 10.89 -3.01 -2.75
C ALA A 55 10.28 -2.32 -1.51
N SER A 56 10.37 -0.99 -1.43
CA SER A 56 9.77 -0.22 -0.32
C SER A 56 8.24 -0.16 -0.40
N ALA A 57 7.67 -0.18 -1.61
CA ALA A 57 6.24 -0.34 -1.82
C ALA A 57 5.77 -1.74 -1.35
N LEU A 58 6.48 -2.80 -1.74
CA LEU A 58 6.17 -4.17 -1.30
C LEU A 58 6.30 -4.33 0.22
N GLU A 59 7.32 -3.75 0.86
CA GLU A 59 7.43 -3.74 2.32
C GLU A 59 6.22 -3.05 2.98
N CYS A 60 5.74 -1.93 2.41
CA CYS A 60 4.54 -1.25 2.89
C CYS A 60 3.29 -2.11 2.71
N LEU A 61 3.12 -2.80 1.59
CA LEU A 61 2.00 -3.76 1.39
C LEU A 61 2.04 -4.89 2.42
N HIS A 62 3.20 -5.53 2.64
CA HIS A 62 3.34 -6.59 3.66
C HIS A 62 3.11 -6.07 5.09
N ARG A 63 3.43 -4.81 5.38
CA ARG A 63 3.12 -4.19 6.67
C ARG A 63 1.63 -3.87 6.79
N ALA A 64 1.01 -3.32 5.75
CA ALA A 64 -0.43 -3.06 5.70
C ALA A 64 -1.22 -4.36 5.89
N LEU A 65 -0.81 -5.44 5.22
CA LEU A 65 -1.42 -6.77 5.36
C LEU A 65 -1.35 -7.31 6.79
N ARG A 66 -0.20 -7.20 7.47
CA ARG A 66 -0.07 -7.61 8.88
C ARG A 66 -0.97 -6.82 9.84
N PHE A 67 -1.18 -5.53 9.57
CA PHE A 67 -2.13 -4.72 10.33
C PHE A 67 -3.59 -4.98 9.93
N ALA A 68 -3.86 -5.36 8.68
CA ALA A 68 -5.19 -5.82 8.25
C ALA A 68 -5.57 -7.10 8.99
N ASP A 69 -4.70 -8.11 8.99
CA ASP A 69 -4.89 -9.37 9.70
C ASP A 69 -5.18 -9.16 11.20
N GLY A 70 -4.36 -8.36 11.89
CA GLY A 70 -4.60 -8.00 13.29
C GLY A 70 -5.87 -7.19 13.54
N ALA A 71 -6.35 -6.40 12.56
CA ALA A 71 -7.63 -5.69 12.66
C ALA A 71 -8.83 -6.63 12.45
N VAL A 72 -8.79 -7.49 11.44
CA VAL A 72 -9.83 -8.48 11.12
C VAL A 72 -9.98 -9.51 12.25
N HIS A 73 -8.87 -9.89 12.89
CA HIS A 73 -8.91 -10.76 14.08
C HIS A 73 -9.62 -10.12 15.28
N ALA A 74 -9.51 -8.79 15.44
CA ALA A 74 -10.16 -8.05 16.52
C ALA A 74 -11.62 -7.66 16.20
N GLU A 75 -11.90 -7.36 14.93
CA GLU A 75 -13.21 -6.97 14.41
C GLU A 75 -13.38 -7.55 12.99
N PRO A 76 -14.07 -8.69 12.82
CA PRO A 76 -14.25 -9.32 11.51
C PRO A 76 -14.91 -8.41 10.45
N ALA A 77 -15.67 -7.40 10.86
CA ALA A 77 -16.24 -6.42 9.94
C ALA A 77 -15.19 -5.59 9.17
N ASP A 78 -13.91 -5.59 9.59
CA ASP A 78 -12.81 -4.93 8.88
C ASP A 78 -12.19 -5.78 7.75
N VAL A 79 -12.78 -6.91 7.35
CA VAL A 79 -12.31 -7.78 6.23
C VAL A 79 -12.01 -7.02 4.93
N GLY A 80 -12.72 -5.91 4.67
CA GLY A 80 -12.47 -5.03 3.52
C GLY A 80 -11.03 -4.49 3.43
N LEU A 81 -10.26 -4.48 4.52
CA LEU A 81 -8.84 -4.11 4.51
C LEU A 81 -7.99 -5.03 3.63
N PHE A 82 -8.32 -6.33 3.51
CA PHE A 82 -7.62 -7.23 2.59
C PHE A 82 -7.88 -6.86 1.13
N VAL A 83 -9.11 -6.42 0.81
CA VAL A 83 -9.49 -5.94 -0.52
C VAL A 83 -8.77 -4.62 -0.86
N GLU A 84 -8.65 -3.70 0.11
CA GLU A 84 -7.88 -2.46 -0.05
C GLU A 84 -6.40 -2.74 -0.37
N VAL A 85 -5.77 -3.71 0.33
CA VAL A 85 -4.38 -4.13 0.05
C VAL A 85 -4.25 -4.85 -1.29
N LEU A 86 -5.24 -5.66 -1.68
CA LEU A 86 -5.28 -6.36 -2.97
C LEU A 86 -5.41 -5.38 -4.14
N ASP A 87 -6.32 -4.41 -4.09
CA ASP A 87 -6.51 -3.42 -5.17
C ASP A 87 -5.23 -2.61 -5.42
N GLU A 88 -4.59 -2.16 -4.35
CA GLU A 88 -3.31 -1.45 -4.43
C GLU A 88 -2.21 -2.35 -5.01
N ALA A 89 -2.09 -3.61 -4.57
CA ALA A 89 -1.15 -4.58 -5.13
C ALA A 89 -1.41 -4.86 -6.63
N VAL A 90 -2.68 -5.02 -7.04
CA VAL A 90 -3.07 -5.18 -8.46
C VAL A 90 -2.66 -3.94 -9.26
N ARG A 91 -2.83 -2.73 -8.73
CA ARG A 91 -2.37 -1.49 -9.36
C ARG A 91 -0.84 -1.45 -9.50
N HIS A 92 -0.08 -1.88 -8.49
CA HIS A 92 1.38 -2.00 -8.59
C HIS A 92 1.81 -2.99 -9.70
N PHE A 93 1.13 -4.16 -9.79
CA PHE A 93 1.37 -5.18 -10.80
C PHE A 93 1.05 -4.66 -12.22
N ALA A 94 -0.12 -4.05 -12.41
CA ALA A 94 -0.55 -3.47 -13.69
C ALA A 94 0.35 -2.33 -14.16
N GLU A 95 1.01 -1.62 -13.24
CA GLU A 95 2.02 -0.60 -13.54
C GLU A 95 3.44 -1.16 -13.76
N GLY A 96 3.62 -2.47 -13.75
CA GLY A 96 4.89 -3.14 -14.06
C GLY A 96 5.88 -3.21 -12.89
N SER A 97 5.40 -3.31 -11.65
CA SER A 97 6.29 -3.60 -10.50
C SER A 97 6.84 -5.02 -10.62
N ALA A 98 8.18 -5.16 -10.60
CA ALA A 98 8.84 -6.47 -10.62
C ALA A 98 8.72 -7.23 -9.28
N GLU A 99 8.48 -6.51 -8.19
CA GLU A 99 8.41 -7.05 -6.82
C GLU A 99 7.01 -7.60 -6.49
N VAL A 100 5.96 -7.06 -7.12
CA VAL A 100 4.61 -7.61 -6.99
C VAL A 100 4.46 -8.69 -8.04
N THR A 101 4.12 -9.91 -7.62
CA THR A 101 4.10 -11.10 -8.47
C THR A 101 2.71 -11.74 -8.48
N ALA A 102 2.39 -12.50 -9.52
CA ALA A 102 1.11 -13.21 -9.60
C ALA A 102 0.84 -14.14 -8.38
N PRO A 103 1.81 -14.89 -7.83
CA PRO A 103 1.61 -15.64 -6.59
C PRO A 103 1.20 -14.79 -5.38
N LEU A 104 1.74 -13.57 -5.23
CA LEU A 104 1.33 -12.64 -4.17
C LEU A 104 -0.14 -12.21 -4.34
N LEU A 105 -0.55 -11.87 -5.57
CA LEU A 105 -1.94 -11.52 -5.88
C LEU A 105 -2.89 -12.70 -5.62
N SER A 106 -2.51 -13.92 -6.02
CA SER A 106 -3.30 -15.12 -5.73
C SER A 106 -3.43 -15.39 -4.23
N GLY A 107 -2.38 -15.15 -3.44
CA GLY A 107 -2.43 -15.26 -1.98
C GLY A 107 -3.37 -14.24 -1.34
N LEU A 108 -3.28 -12.97 -1.76
CA LEU A 108 -4.19 -11.91 -1.32
C LEU A 108 -5.65 -12.17 -1.71
N LEU A 109 -5.88 -12.68 -2.93
CA LEU A 109 -7.22 -13.08 -3.38
C LEU A 109 -7.77 -14.24 -2.55
N ALA A 110 -6.95 -15.24 -2.20
CA ALA A 110 -7.36 -16.34 -1.35
C ALA A 110 -7.79 -15.85 0.05
N LEU A 111 -7.05 -14.91 0.65
CA LEU A 111 -7.45 -14.28 1.92
C LEU A 111 -8.80 -13.56 1.80
N CYS A 112 -9.03 -12.81 0.70
CA CYS A 112 -10.30 -12.13 0.45
C CYS A 112 -11.50 -13.07 0.18
N VAL A 113 -11.27 -14.36 -0.05
CA VAL A 113 -12.30 -15.38 -0.29
C VAL A 113 -12.55 -16.25 0.96
N GLN A 114 -11.60 -16.28 1.89
CA GLN A 114 -11.66 -17.09 3.12
C GLN A 114 -12.33 -16.38 4.31
N HIS A 115 -12.50 -15.05 4.22
CA HIS A 115 -13.09 -14.18 5.24
C HIS A 115 -14.32 -13.45 4.69
#